data_AF-A0A925R5X9-F1
#
_entry.id   AF-A0A925R5X9-F1
#
_cell.length_a   1.000
_cell.length_b   1.000
_cell.length_c   1.000
_cell.angle_alpha   90.00
_cell.angle_beta   90.00
_cell.angle_gamma   90.00
#
_symmetry.space_group_name_H-M   'P 1'
#
loop_
_entity.id
_entity.type
_entity.pdbx_description
1 polymer ?
#
loop_
_entity_poly.entity_id
_entity_poly.type
_entity_poly.pdbx_seq_one_letter_code
_entity_poly.pdbx_strand_id
1 'polypeptide(L)'
;RKPKALSGGQRQRVAIGRAIVRKPRVFLFDEPLSNLDASLRVQMRIELSKLHKEIGNTMVYVTHDQVEAMTLGDRIAVFNGGRIEQVGPPMQLYAQPANQFVAGFLGSPRMNFIPCTADASDGQSLQLRVDSAGTVSLRCRCPTLASNELVLGIRPEHLGLTRSGDGLAARIDQLEHLGDSLIVHATLRGTHNTVSLRLPADHPGLSAGQDIGLAPLAAHALLFSSSGQALALH
;
A
#
# COMPACT_ATOMS: atom_id res chain seq x y z
N ARG A 1 -14.27 -38.85 1.33
CA ARG A 1 -12.89 -39.12 1.84
C ARG A 1 -12.81 -38.69 3.30
N LYS A 2 -12.08 -39.41 4.16
CA LYS A 2 -11.86 -39.00 5.58
C LYS A 2 -10.89 -37.80 5.65
N PRO A 3 -10.99 -36.90 6.65
CA PRO A 3 -10.16 -35.68 6.74
C PRO A 3 -8.65 -35.91 6.69
N LYS A 4 -8.15 -37.03 7.24
CA LYS A 4 -6.72 -37.40 7.23
C LYS A 4 -6.17 -37.71 5.82
N ALA A 5 -7.04 -37.95 4.84
CA ALA A 5 -6.68 -38.28 3.46
C ALA A 5 -6.80 -37.08 2.48
N LEU A 6 -6.89 -35.86 3.01
CA LEU A 6 -7.04 -34.62 2.24
C LEU A 6 -5.81 -33.72 2.40
N SER A 7 -5.43 -32.99 1.35
CA SER A 7 -4.42 -31.93 1.45
C SER A 7 -4.88 -30.77 2.34
N GLY A 8 -3.97 -29.89 2.76
CA GLY A 8 -4.31 -28.68 3.54
C GLY A 8 -5.43 -27.87 2.89
N GLY A 9 -5.26 -27.52 1.60
CA GLY A 9 -6.28 -26.79 0.84
C GLY A 9 -7.60 -27.53 0.65
N GLN A 10 -7.59 -28.85 0.52
CA GLN A 10 -8.83 -29.65 0.48
C GLN A 10 -9.56 -29.61 1.83
N ARG A 11 -8.85 -29.71 2.95
CA ARG A 11 -9.45 -29.59 4.30
C ARG A 11 -10.06 -28.21 4.52
N GLN A 12 -9.39 -27.16 4.06
CA GLN A 12 -9.86 -25.78 4.19
C GLN A 12 -11.15 -25.54 3.38
N ARG A 13 -11.21 -26.03 2.13
CA ARG A 13 -12.44 -25.98 1.32
C ARG A 13 -13.61 -26.76 1.94
N VAL A 14 -13.35 -27.93 2.54
CA VAL A 14 -14.39 -28.68 3.28
C VAL A 14 -14.89 -27.88 4.49
N ALA A 15 -14.01 -27.18 5.21
CA ALA A 15 -14.39 -26.35 6.34
C ALA A 15 -15.28 -25.16 5.92
N ILE A 16 -14.90 -24.47 4.82
CA ILE A 16 -15.70 -23.40 4.21
C ILE A 16 -17.07 -23.95 3.81
N GLY A 17 -17.12 -25.05 3.05
CA GLY A 17 -18.39 -25.66 2.63
C GLY A 17 -19.30 -26.03 3.81
N ARG A 18 -18.72 -26.57 4.89
CA ARG A 18 -19.47 -26.89 6.12
C ARG A 18 -20.08 -25.65 6.78
N ALA A 19 -19.39 -24.51 6.76
CA ALA A 19 -19.92 -23.26 7.29
C ALA A 19 -21.09 -22.75 6.42
N ILE A 20 -20.94 -22.81 5.09
CA ILE A 20 -21.93 -22.31 4.11
C ILE A 20 -23.24 -23.08 4.19
N VAL A 21 -23.19 -24.42 4.22
CA VAL A 21 -24.39 -25.28 4.22
C VAL A 21 -25.31 -25.00 5.42
N ARG A 22 -24.77 -24.48 6.54
CA ARG A 22 -25.55 -24.15 7.74
C ARG A 22 -26.35 -22.84 7.63
N LYS A 23 -26.10 -22.01 6.61
CA LYS A 23 -26.77 -20.71 6.39
C LYS A 23 -26.87 -19.85 7.68
N PRO A 24 -25.79 -19.65 8.45
CA PRO A 24 -25.83 -18.82 9.66
C PRO A 24 -26.11 -17.36 9.32
N ARG A 25 -26.71 -16.61 10.25
CA ARG A 25 -26.92 -15.15 10.10
C ARG A 25 -25.62 -14.36 9.95
N VAL A 26 -24.53 -14.86 10.53
CA VAL A 26 -23.19 -14.24 10.50
C VAL A 26 -22.17 -15.32 10.19
N PHE A 27 -21.29 -15.03 9.23
CA PHE A 27 -20.11 -15.83 8.93
C PHE A 27 -18.87 -15.19 9.56
N LEU A 28 -18.07 -16.01 10.25
CA LEU A 28 -16.77 -15.61 10.76
C LEU A 28 -15.71 -16.50 10.08
N PHE A 29 -14.85 -15.89 9.29
CA PHE A 29 -13.76 -16.56 8.60
C PHE A 29 -12.42 -16.06 9.13
N ASP A 30 -11.60 -17.00 9.59
CA ASP A 30 -10.26 -16.73 10.10
C ASP A 30 -9.23 -17.34 9.14
N GLU A 31 -8.56 -16.48 8.38
CA GLU A 31 -7.61 -16.81 7.30
C GLU A 31 -8.03 -17.98 6.41
N PRO A 32 -9.24 -17.97 5.80
CA PRO A 32 -9.81 -19.15 5.17
C PRO A 32 -9.12 -19.56 3.86
N LEU A 33 -8.17 -18.79 3.32
CA LEU A 33 -7.48 -19.08 2.07
C LEU A 33 -5.95 -19.29 2.22
N SER A 34 -5.42 -19.19 3.44
CA SER A 34 -3.96 -19.19 3.72
C SER A 34 -3.21 -20.45 3.28
N ASN A 35 -3.85 -21.63 3.29
CA ASN A 35 -3.21 -22.90 2.89
C ASN A 35 -3.50 -23.31 1.44
N LEU A 36 -4.02 -22.40 0.62
CA LEU A 36 -4.24 -22.62 -0.81
C LEU A 36 -3.04 -22.12 -1.62
N ASP A 37 -2.82 -22.69 -2.79
CA ASP A 37 -1.89 -22.15 -3.78
C ASP A 37 -2.42 -20.86 -4.43
N ALA A 38 -1.55 -20.12 -5.12
CA ALA A 38 -1.89 -18.80 -5.66
C ALA A 38 -3.07 -18.81 -6.64
N SER A 39 -3.13 -19.78 -7.55
CA SER A 39 -4.21 -19.85 -8.56
C SER A 39 -5.55 -20.22 -7.91
N LEU A 40 -5.54 -21.15 -6.95
CA LEU A 40 -6.72 -21.53 -6.21
C LEU A 40 -7.19 -20.42 -5.26
N ARG A 41 -6.28 -19.60 -4.69
CA ARG A 41 -6.66 -18.39 -3.93
C ARG A 41 -7.42 -17.41 -4.80
N VAL A 42 -6.94 -17.13 -6.03
CA VAL A 42 -7.64 -16.25 -6.98
C VAL A 42 -9.05 -16.77 -7.24
N GLN A 43 -9.19 -18.05 -7.58
CA GLN A 43 -10.49 -18.65 -7.85
C GLN A 43 -11.42 -18.56 -6.62
N MET A 44 -10.94 -18.97 -5.45
CA MET A 44 -11.75 -18.99 -4.23
C MET A 44 -12.18 -17.59 -3.77
N ARG A 45 -11.35 -16.55 -3.99
CA ARG A 45 -11.77 -15.16 -3.73
C ARG A 45 -12.98 -14.76 -4.58
N ILE A 46 -12.95 -15.09 -5.87
CA ILE A 46 -14.07 -14.81 -6.77
C ILE A 46 -15.33 -15.54 -6.29
N GLU A 47 -15.21 -16.81 -5.94
CA GLU A 47 -16.35 -17.60 -5.47
C GLU A 47 -16.90 -17.12 -4.13
N LEU A 48 -16.04 -16.72 -3.17
CA LEU A 48 -16.49 -16.11 -1.92
C LEU A 48 -17.19 -14.76 -2.14
N SER A 49 -16.69 -13.93 -3.05
CA SER A 49 -17.31 -12.66 -3.40
C SER A 49 -18.70 -12.85 -4.02
N LYS A 50 -18.86 -13.82 -4.94
CA LYS A 50 -20.16 -14.20 -5.51
C LYS A 50 -21.11 -14.70 -4.44
N LEU A 51 -20.63 -15.61 -3.59
CA LEU A 51 -21.43 -16.18 -2.50
C LEU A 51 -21.92 -15.10 -1.53
N HIS A 52 -21.07 -14.13 -1.18
CA HIS A 52 -21.47 -13.02 -0.33
C HIS A 52 -22.62 -12.21 -0.96
N LYS A 53 -22.53 -11.91 -2.27
CA LYS A 53 -23.59 -11.23 -3.02
C LYS A 53 -24.88 -12.03 -3.10
N GLU A 54 -24.80 -13.35 -3.24
CA GLU A 54 -25.96 -14.23 -3.33
C GLU A 54 -26.68 -14.43 -2.00
N ILE A 55 -25.92 -14.61 -0.90
CA ILE A 55 -26.50 -14.89 0.41
C ILE A 55 -26.93 -13.61 1.12
N GLY A 56 -26.16 -12.52 1.00
CA GLY A 56 -26.44 -11.22 1.64
C GLY A 56 -26.27 -11.19 3.17
N ASN A 57 -25.77 -12.27 3.78
CA ASN A 57 -25.53 -12.34 5.21
C ASN A 57 -24.21 -11.64 5.59
N THR A 58 -24.14 -11.14 6.83
CA THR A 58 -22.92 -10.49 7.34
C THR A 58 -21.74 -11.46 7.36
N MET A 59 -20.62 -11.05 6.78
CA MET A 59 -19.36 -11.80 6.81
C MET A 59 -18.26 -10.97 7.48
N VAL A 60 -17.62 -11.54 8.49
CA VAL A 60 -16.38 -11.02 9.08
C VAL A 60 -15.25 -11.91 8.60
N TYR A 61 -14.27 -11.31 7.94
CA TYR A 61 -13.16 -12.00 7.29
C TYR A 61 -11.84 -11.45 7.83
N VAL A 62 -11.01 -12.32 8.40
CA VAL A 62 -9.68 -12.00 8.93
C VAL A 62 -8.62 -12.54 7.98
N THR A 63 -7.65 -11.71 7.63
CA THR A 63 -6.54 -12.08 6.73
C THR A 63 -5.33 -11.20 6.94
N HIS A 64 -4.15 -11.75 6.63
CA HIS A 64 -2.91 -11.00 6.47
C HIS A 64 -2.63 -10.63 5.00
N ASP A 65 -3.42 -11.11 4.05
CA ASP A 65 -3.28 -10.81 2.62
C ASP A 65 -4.02 -9.51 2.28
N GLN A 66 -3.26 -8.50 1.90
CA GLN A 66 -3.79 -7.19 1.51
C GLN A 66 -4.73 -7.28 0.30
N VAL A 67 -4.43 -8.15 -0.67
CA VAL A 67 -5.24 -8.28 -1.88
C VAL A 67 -6.59 -8.93 -1.54
N GLU A 68 -6.62 -9.89 -0.61
CA GLU A 68 -7.88 -10.40 -0.06
C GLU A 68 -8.70 -9.28 0.58
N ALA A 69 -8.10 -8.48 1.46
CA ALA A 69 -8.80 -7.39 2.13
C ALA A 69 -9.35 -6.36 1.13
N MET A 70 -8.56 -5.99 0.12
CA MET A 70 -8.93 -5.00 -0.89
C MET A 70 -10.01 -5.46 -1.88
N THR A 71 -10.12 -6.77 -2.12
CA THR A 71 -11.04 -7.33 -3.15
C THR A 71 -12.31 -7.93 -2.59
N LEU A 72 -12.31 -8.37 -1.32
CA LEU A 72 -13.46 -9.02 -0.69
C LEU A 72 -14.27 -8.09 0.21
N GLY A 73 -13.62 -7.11 0.84
CA GLY A 73 -14.25 -6.30 1.89
C GLY A 73 -15.01 -5.10 1.35
N ASP A 74 -16.26 -4.93 1.79
CA ASP A 74 -16.98 -3.65 1.63
C ASP A 74 -16.38 -2.58 2.55
N ARG A 75 -15.89 -3.01 3.72
CA ARG A 75 -15.16 -2.21 4.70
C ARG A 75 -14.01 -3.03 5.27
N ILE A 76 -12.89 -2.37 5.50
CA ILE A 76 -11.70 -2.94 6.13
C ILE A 76 -11.52 -2.26 7.49
N ALA A 77 -11.19 -3.05 8.52
CA ALA A 77 -10.73 -2.57 9.81
C ALA A 77 -9.25 -2.94 9.97
N VAL A 78 -8.38 -1.95 10.06
CA VAL A 78 -6.94 -2.15 10.25
C VAL A 78 -6.61 -2.15 11.72
N PHE A 79 -5.97 -3.22 12.20
CA PHE A 79 -5.59 -3.39 13.60
C PHE A 79 -4.08 -3.26 13.80
N ASN A 80 -3.69 -2.66 14.92
CA ASN A 80 -2.31 -2.56 15.37
C ASN A 80 -2.27 -2.68 16.91
N GLY A 81 -1.49 -3.64 17.44
CA GLY A 81 -1.37 -3.83 18.88
C GLY A 81 -2.71 -4.03 19.61
N GLY A 82 -3.69 -4.66 18.95
CA GLY A 82 -5.05 -4.86 19.49
C GLY A 82 -5.97 -3.64 19.42
N ARG A 83 -5.53 -2.52 18.83
CA ARG A 83 -6.32 -1.31 18.62
C ARG A 83 -6.70 -1.19 17.15
N ILE A 84 -7.89 -0.64 16.89
CA ILE A 84 -8.31 -0.26 15.55
C ILE A 84 -7.66 1.07 15.21
N GLU A 85 -6.84 1.09 14.15
CA GLU A 85 -6.21 2.29 13.62
C GLU A 85 -7.16 3.05 12.69
N GLN A 86 -7.85 2.33 11.81
CA GLN A 86 -8.79 2.92 10.85
C GLN A 86 -9.82 1.90 10.37
N VAL A 87 -11.04 2.37 10.08
CA VAL A 87 -12.12 1.58 9.48
C VAL A 87 -12.74 2.34 8.32
N GLY A 88 -12.97 1.67 7.19
CA GLY A 88 -13.65 2.28 6.06
C GLY A 88 -13.56 1.44 4.78
N PRO A 89 -14.10 1.94 3.67
CA PRO A 89 -13.99 1.30 2.37
C PRO A 89 -12.53 1.12 1.94
N PRO A 90 -12.19 0.02 1.22
CA PRO A 90 -10.81 -0.28 0.84
C PRO A 90 -10.08 0.88 0.17
N MET A 91 -10.71 1.49 -0.84
CA MET A 91 -10.09 2.58 -1.59
C MET A 91 -9.96 3.87 -0.79
N GLN A 92 -10.84 4.09 0.18
CA GLN A 92 -10.71 5.24 1.07
C GLN A 92 -9.48 5.09 1.98
N LEU A 93 -9.26 3.89 2.56
CA LEU A 93 -8.09 3.65 3.39
C LEU A 93 -6.79 3.70 2.58
N TYR A 94 -6.84 3.24 1.32
CA TYR A 94 -5.69 3.28 0.43
C TYR A 94 -5.25 4.71 0.10
N ALA A 95 -6.22 5.57 -0.23
CA ALA A 95 -6.00 6.96 -0.67
C ALA A 95 -5.85 7.95 0.48
N GLN A 96 -6.54 7.72 1.59
CA GLN A 96 -6.60 8.60 2.77
C GLN A 96 -6.33 7.81 4.06
N PRO A 97 -5.12 7.25 4.22
CA PRO A 97 -4.74 6.59 5.45
C PRO A 97 -4.64 7.62 6.60
N ALA A 98 -5.10 7.24 7.78
CA ALA A 98 -5.10 8.13 8.95
C ALA A 98 -3.68 8.36 9.52
N ASN A 99 -2.76 7.43 9.29
CA ASN A 99 -1.40 7.47 9.82
C ASN A 99 -0.44 6.62 8.98
N GLN A 100 0.87 6.75 9.26
CA GLN A 100 1.93 6.02 8.54
C GLN A 100 1.76 4.50 8.64
N PHE A 101 1.24 3.96 9.75
CA PHE A 101 1.01 2.52 9.89
C PHE A 101 -0.01 2.04 8.86
N VAL A 102 -1.20 2.65 8.79
CA VAL A 102 -2.21 2.26 7.80
C VAL A 102 -1.70 2.46 6.38
N ALA A 103 -1.00 3.57 6.13
CA ALA A 103 -0.42 3.90 4.84
C ALA A 103 0.61 2.85 4.37
N GLY A 104 1.47 2.38 5.27
CA GLY A 104 2.50 1.37 4.99
C GLY A 104 1.97 -0.07 5.03
N PHE A 105 0.84 -0.31 5.70
CA PHE A 105 0.25 -1.64 5.83
C PHE A 105 -0.58 -2.06 4.62
N LEU A 106 -1.27 -1.13 3.96
CA LEU A 106 -2.03 -1.40 2.74
C LEU A 106 -1.18 -1.14 1.51
N GLY A 107 -1.20 -2.01 0.50
CA GLY A 107 -0.46 -1.84 -0.75
C GLY A 107 0.85 -2.63 -0.81
N SER A 108 1.15 -3.15 -2.00
CA SER A 108 2.36 -3.94 -2.29
C SER A 108 2.95 -3.52 -3.65
N PRO A 109 4.16 -2.90 -3.68
CA PRO A 109 5.05 -2.66 -2.56
C PRO A 109 4.51 -1.64 -1.54
N ARG A 110 5.15 -1.57 -0.37
CA ARG A 110 4.77 -0.63 0.69
C ARG A 110 4.95 0.82 0.24
N MET A 111 4.22 1.74 0.86
CA MET A 111 4.42 3.17 0.65
C MET A 111 5.85 3.57 0.99
N ASN A 112 6.43 4.45 0.17
CA ASN A 112 7.71 5.08 0.47
C ASN A 112 7.49 6.18 1.51
N PHE A 113 8.29 6.17 2.57
CA PHE A 113 8.30 7.21 3.59
C PHE A 113 9.63 7.95 3.54
N ILE A 114 9.57 9.23 3.19
CA ILE A 114 10.74 10.06 2.95
C ILE A 114 10.75 11.18 3.99
N PRO A 115 11.63 11.14 5.01
CA PRO A 115 11.82 12.25 5.92
C PRO A 115 12.17 13.51 5.15
N CYS A 116 11.53 14.62 5.49
CA CYS A 116 11.72 15.89 4.81
C CYS A 116 11.49 17.06 5.76
N THR A 117 11.96 18.24 5.35
CA THR A 117 11.72 19.50 6.05
C THR A 117 10.92 20.44 5.18
N ALA A 118 9.94 21.13 5.76
CA ALA A 118 9.24 22.23 5.10
C ALA A 118 10.15 23.47 5.09
N ASP A 119 10.60 23.88 3.90
CA ASP A 119 11.48 25.05 3.73
C ASP A 119 10.66 26.34 3.52
N ALA A 120 9.58 26.29 2.74
CA ALA A 120 8.71 27.42 2.46
C ALA A 120 7.27 26.99 2.17
N SER A 121 6.31 27.81 2.60
CA SER A 121 4.91 27.70 2.20
C SER A 121 4.36 29.05 1.80
N ASP A 122 3.70 29.12 0.66
CA ASP A 122 2.96 30.30 0.18
C ASP A 122 1.44 30.20 0.44
N GLY A 123 1.03 29.19 1.21
CA GLY A 123 -0.37 28.88 1.52
C GLY A 123 -1.12 28.08 0.45
N GLN A 124 -0.56 27.92 -0.76
CA GLN A 124 -1.12 27.07 -1.84
C GLN A 124 -0.13 26.01 -2.35
N SER A 125 1.12 26.16 -1.99
CA SER A 125 2.20 25.25 -2.24
C SER A 125 3.08 25.09 -1.00
N LEU A 126 3.69 23.92 -0.91
CA LEU A 126 4.63 23.58 0.14
C LEU A 126 5.90 23.04 -0.52
N GLN A 127 7.02 23.69 -0.26
CA GLN A 127 8.33 23.22 -0.69
C GLN A 127 8.94 22.36 0.41
N LEU A 128 9.22 21.11 0.07
CA LEU A 128 9.82 20.12 0.94
C LEU A 128 11.25 19.87 0.50
N ARG A 129 12.18 19.91 1.44
CA ARG A 129 13.58 19.52 1.23
C ARG A 129 13.85 18.17 1.84
N VAL A 130 14.44 17.29 1.03
CA VAL A 130 14.86 15.95 1.43
C VAL A 130 16.38 15.95 1.47
N ASP A 131 16.93 16.32 2.63
CA ASP A 131 18.38 16.45 2.85
C ASP A 131 19.12 17.05 1.63
N SER A 132 20.13 16.34 1.12
CA SER A 132 20.85 16.68 -0.12
C SER A 132 20.28 16.01 -1.37
N ALA A 133 19.22 15.21 -1.25
CA ALA A 133 18.61 14.53 -2.39
C ALA A 133 17.87 15.51 -3.31
N GLY A 134 17.33 16.60 -2.75
CA GLY A 134 16.71 17.68 -3.53
C GLY A 134 15.47 18.24 -2.87
N THR A 135 14.68 18.97 -3.66
CA THR A 135 13.42 19.57 -3.21
C THR A 135 12.24 19.11 -4.04
N VAL A 136 11.09 18.96 -3.40
CA VAL A 136 9.80 18.64 -4.02
C VAL A 136 8.82 19.75 -3.70
N SER A 137 8.09 20.23 -4.71
CA SER A 137 6.98 21.16 -4.51
C SER A 137 5.66 20.40 -4.57
N LEU A 138 4.88 20.51 -3.50
CA LEU A 138 3.51 20.01 -3.46
C LEU A 138 2.54 21.17 -3.61
N ARG A 139 1.51 20.99 -4.44
CA ARG A 139 0.37 21.91 -4.50
C ARG A 139 -0.64 21.47 -3.47
N CYS A 140 -0.69 22.16 -2.35
CA CYS A 140 -1.62 21.88 -1.27
C CYS A 140 -1.84 23.14 -0.44
N ARG A 141 -3.07 23.31 0.05
CA ARG A 141 -3.35 24.19 1.17
C ARG A 141 -2.97 23.44 2.43
N CYS A 142 -1.78 23.74 2.94
CA CYS A 142 -1.34 23.18 4.20
C CYS A 142 -1.86 24.06 5.36
N PRO A 143 -2.46 23.48 6.41
CA PRO A 143 -2.67 24.21 7.66
C PRO A 143 -1.32 24.65 8.25
N THR A 144 -1.33 25.59 9.19
CA THR A 144 -0.11 26.02 9.90
C THR A 144 0.60 24.79 10.48
N LEU A 145 1.82 24.54 10.00
CA LEU A 145 2.62 23.40 10.43
C LEU A 145 3.08 23.62 11.87
N ALA A 146 2.83 22.65 12.74
CA ALA A 146 3.33 22.67 14.12
C ALA A 146 4.84 22.35 14.20
N SER A 147 5.37 21.65 13.18
CA SER A 147 6.78 21.32 13.01
C SER A 147 7.13 21.36 11.53
N ASN A 148 8.36 21.78 11.22
CA ASN A 148 8.89 21.69 9.88
C ASN A 148 9.37 20.27 9.52
N GLU A 149 9.58 19.41 10.51
CA GLU A 149 9.95 18.00 10.28
C GLU A 149 8.71 17.18 9.93
N LEU A 150 8.73 16.64 8.72
CA LEU A 150 7.62 15.91 8.11
C LEU A 150 8.12 14.61 7.49
N VAL A 151 7.17 13.76 7.13
CA VAL A 151 7.44 12.58 6.31
C VAL A 151 6.55 12.64 5.08
N LEU A 152 7.18 12.67 3.90
CA LEU A 152 6.52 12.52 2.62
C LEU A 152 6.21 11.04 2.37
N GLY A 153 4.92 10.72 2.29
CA GLY A 153 4.44 9.44 1.84
C GLY A 153 4.11 9.45 0.35
N ILE A 154 4.68 8.53 -0.42
CA ILE A 154 4.31 8.35 -1.82
C ILE A 154 4.26 6.86 -2.16
N ARG A 155 3.17 6.44 -2.82
CA ARG A 155 3.04 5.07 -3.30
C ARG A 155 4.06 4.77 -4.41
N PRO A 156 4.57 3.54 -4.52
CA PRO A 156 5.50 3.17 -5.59
C PRO A 156 4.97 3.47 -7.00
N GLU A 157 3.68 3.27 -7.24
CA GLU A 157 3.03 3.56 -8.53
C GLU A 157 2.77 5.06 -8.78
N HIS A 158 2.99 5.92 -7.78
CA HIS A 158 2.85 7.38 -7.89
C HIS A 158 4.20 8.12 -7.81
N LEU A 159 5.31 7.38 -7.81
CA LEU A 159 6.66 7.93 -7.88
C LEU A 159 7.17 7.74 -9.31
N GLY A 160 7.36 8.84 -10.02
CA GLY A 160 7.80 8.84 -11.42
C GLY A 160 9.31 9.03 -11.59
N LEU A 161 9.82 8.61 -12.74
CA LEU A 161 11.17 8.95 -13.18
C LEU A 161 11.20 10.34 -13.83
N THR A 162 12.28 11.07 -13.55
CA THR A 162 12.64 12.29 -14.26
C THR A 162 14.15 12.28 -14.56
N ARG A 163 14.63 13.31 -15.26
CA ARG A 163 16.06 13.46 -15.57
C ARG A 163 16.86 13.63 -14.28
N SER A 164 18.08 13.09 -14.28
CA SER A 164 19.02 13.35 -13.18
C SER A 164 19.27 14.86 -13.06
N GLY A 165 19.14 15.39 -11.85
CA GLY A 165 19.16 16.83 -11.56
C GLY A 165 17.78 17.48 -11.40
N ASP A 166 16.72 16.82 -11.85
CA ASP A 166 15.34 17.24 -11.59
C ASP A 166 14.74 16.40 -10.44
N GLY A 167 13.99 17.03 -9.53
CA GLY A 167 13.34 16.35 -8.42
C GLY A 167 14.32 15.82 -7.36
N LEU A 168 14.09 14.58 -6.91
CA LEU A 168 14.93 13.90 -5.91
C LEU A 168 15.97 13.03 -6.60
N ALA A 169 17.25 13.33 -6.41
CA ALA A 169 18.35 12.51 -6.91
C ALA A 169 18.40 11.16 -6.17
N ALA A 170 18.49 10.08 -6.94
CA ALA A 170 18.58 8.72 -6.42
C ALA A 170 19.52 7.85 -7.27
N ARG A 171 20.01 6.77 -6.67
CA ARG A 171 20.78 5.73 -7.36
C ARG A 171 19.99 4.44 -7.38
N ILE A 172 19.87 3.80 -8.54
CA ILE A 172 19.23 2.48 -8.63
C ILE A 172 20.12 1.45 -7.94
N ASP A 173 19.55 0.70 -7.00
CA ASP A 173 20.22 -0.41 -6.35
C ASP A 173 19.85 -1.74 -7.01
N GLN A 174 18.56 -1.92 -7.31
CA GLN A 174 18.03 -3.16 -7.86
C GLN A 174 16.82 -2.92 -8.76
N LEU A 175 16.66 -3.80 -9.75
CA LEU A 175 15.51 -3.89 -10.63
C LEU A 175 14.86 -5.28 -10.49
N GLU A 176 13.55 -5.33 -10.29
CA GLU A 176 12.76 -6.56 -10.23
C GLU A 176 11.77 -6.61 -11.39
N HIS A 177 12.00 -7.52 -12.34
CA HIS A 177 11.13 -7.73 -13.48
C HIS A 177 10.02 -8.72 -13.12
N LEU A 178 8.76 -8.24 -13.08
CA LEU A 178 7.59 -9.06 -12.74
C LEU A 178 6.79 -9.51 -13.98
N GLY A 179 7.30 -9.21 -15.18
CA GLY A 179 6.66 -9.52 -16.46
C GLY A 179 5.76 -8.39 -16.95
N ASP A 180 4.74 -8.00 -16.17
CA ASP A 180 3.82 -6.90 -16.50
C ASP A 180 4.31 -5.52 -16.01
N SER A 181 5.20 -5.55 -15.02
CA SER A 181 5.70 -4.38 -14.32
C SER A 181 7.16 -4.56 -13.91
N LEU A 182 7.79 -3.43 -13.64
CA LEU A 182 9.15 -3.32 -13.13
C LEU A 182 9.09 -2.61 -11.78
N ILE A 183 9.63 -3.24 -10.74
CA ILE A 183 9.87 -2.56 -9.46
C ILE A 183 11.33 -2.12 -9.44
N VAL A 184 11.55 -0.82 -9.26
CA VAL A 184 12.89 -0.23 -9.11
C VAL A 184 13.09 0.13 -7.65
N HIS A 185 14.15 -0.40 -7.04
CA HIS A 185 14.60 0.01 -5.72
C HIS A 185 15.78 0.97 -5.87
N ALA A 186 15.70 2.12 -5.23
CA ALA A 186 16.71 3.17 -5.34
C ALA A 186 16.98 3.85 -4.00
N THR A 187 18.24 4.20 -3.76
CA THR A 187 18.66 4.97 -2.58
C THR A 187 18.72 6.46 -2.91
N LEU A 188 18.05 7.29 -2.11
CA LEU A 188 18.07 8.75 -2.26
C LEU A 188 19.47 9.30 -1.90
N ARG A 189 20.01 10.18 -2.76
CA ARG A 189 21.39 10.68 -2.65
C ARG A 189 21.62 11.50 -1.38
N GLY A 190 22.69 11.15 -0.67
CA GLY A 190 23.08 11.73 0.61
C GLY A 190 22.13 11.44 1.78
N THR A 191 21.31 10.39 1.62
CA THR A 191 20.56 9.76 2.72
C THR A 191 20.83 8.26 2.72
N HIS A 192 20.37 7.55 3.76
CA HIS A 192 20.30 6.09 3.78
C HIS A 192 18.91 5.55 3.41
N ASN A 193 18.03 6.42 2.90
CA ASN A 193 16.64 6.05 2.66
C ASN A 193 16.47 5.41 1.28
N THR A 194 15.88 4.22 1.28
CA THR A 194 15.55 3.45 0.08
C THR A 194 14.09 3.66 -0.30
N VAL A 195 13.83 3.92 -1.56
CA VAL A 195 12.48 4.04 -2.12
C VAL A 195 12.28 3.02 -3.23
N SER A 196 11.02 2.65 -3.44
CA SER A 196 10.58 1.75 -4.49
C SER A 196 9.65 2.48 -5.47
N LEU A 197 9.78 2.17 -6.75
CA LEU A 197 8.94 2.69 -7.82
C LEU A 197 8.33 1.52 -8.57
N ARG A 198 7.07 1.62 -8.96
CA ARG A 198 6.41 0.64 -9.83
C ARG A 198 6.18 1.27 -11.20
N LEU A 199 6.86 0.73 -12.19
CA LEU A 199 6.79 1.18 -13.58
C LEU A 199 6.17 0.09 -14.47
N PRO A 200 5.65 0.43 -15.66
CA PRO A 200 5.36 -0.55 -16.71
C PRO A 200 6.61 -1.37 -17.06
N ALA A 201 6.45 -2.57 -17.63
CA ALA A 201 7.58 -3.44 -17.95
C ALA A 201 8.58 -2.83 -18.96
N ASP A 202 8.12 -1.91 -19.83
CA ASP A 202 8.91 -1.36 -20.94
C ASP A 202 9.76 -0.16 -20.53
N HIS A 203 10.93 -0.44 -19.94
CA HIS A 203 11.96 0.56 -19.63
C HIS A 203 13.38 0.04 -19.94
N PRO A 204 13.76 -0.12 -21.22
CA PRO A 204 14.99 -0.79 -21.66
C PRO A 204 16.31 -0.04 -21.38
N GLY A 205 16.29 1.09 -20.66
CA GLY A 205 17.47 1.91 -20.38
C GLY A 205 17.87 2.01 -18.91
N LEU A 206 17.20 1.27 -18.02
CA LEU A 206 17.47 1.32 -16.58
C LEU A 206 18.42 0.20 -16.18
N SER A 207 19.42 0.53 -15.37
CA SER A 207 20.42 -0.43 -14.87
C SER A 207 20.79 -0.15 -13.42
N ALA A 208 21.18 -1.20 -12.70
CA ALA A 208 21.68 -1.06 -11.33
C ALA A 208 22.94 -0.18 -11.32
N GLY A 209 23.04 0.70 -10.33
CA GLY A 209 24.12 1.66 -10.16
C GLY A 209 23.91 3.00 -10.87
N GLN A 210 22.92 3.12 -11.76
CA GLN A 210 22.60 4.34 -12.50
C GLN A 210 22.00 5.44 -11.62
N ASP A 211 22.35 6.70 -11.92
CA ASP A 211 21.74 7.89 -11.34
C ASP A 211 20.46 8.29 -12.06
N ILE A 212 19.42 8.55 -11.28
CA ILE A 212 18.08 8.94 -11.74
C ILE A 212 17.54 10.10 -10.92
N GLY A 213 16.63 10.88 -11.51
CA GLY A 213 15.78 11.81 -10.78
C GLY A 213 14.42 11.17 -10.49
N LEU A 214 13.86 11.44 -9.33
CA LEU A 214 12.54 10.97 -8.91
C LEU A 214 11.59 12.13 -8.68
N ALA A 215 10.38 12.04 -9.22
CA ALA A 215 9.34 13.05 -9.09
C ALA A 215 8.08 12.42 -8.50
N PRO A 216 7.75 12.71 -7.22
CA PRO A 216 6.46 12.34 -6.67
C PRO A 216 5.33 13.04 -7.43
N LEU A 217 4.29 12.30 -7.82
CA LEU A 217 3.08 12.91 -8.38
C LEU A 217 2.37 13.69 -7.27
N ALA A 218 2.43 15.02 -7.34
CA ALA A 218 1.97 15.90 -6.27
C ALA A 218 0.52 15.63 -5.81
N ALA A 219 -0.37 15.26 -6.73
CA ALA A 219 -1.78 14.95 -6.43
C ALA A 219 -1.98 13.68 -5.57
N HIS A 220 -0.96 12.84 -5.47
CA HIS A 220 -0.99 11.58 -4.72
C HIS A 220 -0.01 11.56 -3.54
N ALA A 221 0.73 12.65 -3.33
CA ALA A 221 1.61 12.80 -2.19
C ALA A 221 0.80 12.96 -0.91
N LEU A 222 1.19 12.22 0.12
CA LEU A 222 0.66 12.34 1.47
C LEU A 222 1.73 12.93 2.38
N LEU A 223 1.30 13.68 3.38
CA LEU A 223 2.20 14.19 4.40
C LEU A 223 1.82 13.64 5.76
N PHE A 224 2.83 13.31 6.55
CA PHE A 224 2.67 12.85 7.90
C PHE A 224 3.49 13.73 8.85
N SER A 225 2.95 13.99 10.04
CA SER A 225 3.68 14.63 11.13
C SER A 225 4.81 13.74 11.66
N SER A 226 5.68 14.30 12.49
CA SER A 226 6.68 13.54 13.25
C SER A 226 6.08 12.47 14.17
N SER A 227 4.82 12.63 14.60
CA SER A 227 4.07 11.63 15.37
C SER A 227 3.41 10.55 14.49
N GLY A 228 3.64 10.58 13.17
CA GLY A 228 3.12 9.62 12.21
C GLY A 228 1.67 9.80 11.80
N GLN A 229 1.00 10.88 12.20
CA GLN A 229 -0.40 11.16 11.82
C GLN A 229 -0.46 11.82 10.44
N ALA A 230 -1.45 11.45 9.63
CA ALA A 230 -1.63 12.06 8.32
C ALA A 230 -2.11 13.51 8.46
N LEU A 231 -1.50 14.39 7.66
CA LEU A 231 -1.89 15.79 7.55
C LEU A 231 -2.91 15.93 6.42
N ALA A 232 -4.02 16.60 6.69
CA ALA A 232 -5.00 16.91 5.67
C ALA A 232 -4.42 17.94 4.70
N LEU A 233 -4.23 17.53 3.44
CA LEU A 233 -3.88 18.42 2.33
C LEU A 233 -5.17 18.73 1.57
N HIS A 234 -5.53 20.01 1.47
CA HIS A 234 -6.70 20.49 0.74
C HIS A 234 -6.33 21.12 -0.60
#